data_AF-A0A0F2JDU5-F1
#
_entry.id   AF-A0A0F2JDU5-F1
#
_cell.length_a   1.000
_cell.length_b   1.000
_cell.length_c   1.000
_cell.angle_alpha   90.00
_cell.angle_beta   90.00
_cell.angle_gamma   90.00
#
_symmetry.space_group_name_H-M   'P 1'
#
loop_
_entity.id
_entity.type
_entity.pdbx_description
1 polymer ?
#
loop_
_entity_poly.entity_id
_entity_poly.type
_entity_poly.pdbx_seq_one_letter_code
_entity_poly.pdbx_strand_id
1 'polypeptide(L)' 'MSKYSLIRQFENSLGLSPHQYIINLRVNYAKNLLKGNKSISEIAVESAFYDQSHFIKCFKEYTGVTPKKYKN' A
#
# COMPACT_ATOMS: atom_id res chain seq x y z
N MET A 1 -25.83 11.35 -3.97
CA MET A 1 -25.24 10.27 -3.13
C MET A 1 -24.51 10.91 -1.96
N SER A 2 -24.63 10.36 -0.74
CA SER A 2 -23.84 10.83 0.41
C SER A 2 -22.50 10.09 0.49
N LYS A 3 -21.49 10.70 1.14
CA LYS A 3 -20.17 10.10 1.38
C LYS A 3 -20.28 8.69 2.00
N TYR A 4 -21.16 8.53 2.99
CA TYR A 4 -21.36 7.25 3.67
C TYR A 4 -22.04 6.20 2.78
N SER A 5 -22.99 6.60 1.93
CA SER A 5 -23.62 5.70 0.97
C SER A 5 -22.60 5.16 -0.05
N LEU A 6 -21.67 6.01 -0.51
CA LEU A 6 -20.58 5.61 -1.41
C LEU A 6 -19.62 4.61 -0.76
N ILE A 7 -19.17 4.89 0.48
CA ILE A 7 -18.27 3.99 1.23
C ILE A 7 -18.92 2.61 1.41
N ARG A 8 -20.20 2.57 1.81
CA ARG A 8 -20.92 1.30 2.01
C ARG A 8 -21.10 0.52 0.71
N GLN A 9 -21.40 1.21 -0.40
CA GLN A 9 -21.49 0.55 -1.71
C GLN A 9 -20.14 -0.01 -2.15
N PHE A 10 -19.05 0.72 -1.94
CA PHE A 10 -17.70 0.27 -2.24
C PHE A 10 -17.33 -0.98 -1.43
N GLU A 11 -17.54 -0.94 -0.12
CA GLU A 11 -17.30 -2.07 0.79
C GLU A 11 -18.15 -3.29 0.42
N ASN A 12 -19.43 -3.10 0.12
CA ASN A 12 -20.31 -4.19 -0.33
C ASN A 12 -19.84 -4.81 -1.67
N SER A 13 -19.22 -4.02 -2.54
CA SER A 13 -18.79 -4.49 -3.87
C SER A 13 -17.43 -5.20 -3.83
N LEU A 14 -16.51 -4.76 -2.97
CA LEU A 14 -15.10 -5.19 -2.97
C LEU A 14 -14.67 -5.91 -1.68
N GLY A 15 -15.50 -5.90 -0.64
CA GLY A 15 -15.19 -6.49 0.66
C GLY A 15 -14.12 -5.75 1.46
N LEU A 16 -13.68 -4.58 0.99
CA LEU A 16 -12.61 -3.77 1.59
C LEU A 16 -13.08 -2.32 1.73
N SER A 17 -12.66 -1.66 2.81
CA SER A 17 -12.82 -0.21 2.89
C SER A 17 -11.98 0.48 1.81
N PRO A 18 -12.39 1.67 1.32
CA PRO A 18 -11.62 2.44 0.34
C PRO A 18 -10.16 2.67 0.76
N HIS A 19 -9.92 2.90 2.05
CA HIS A 19 -8.56 3.08 2.59
C HIS A 19 -7.71 1.81 2.45
N GLN A 20 -8.25 0.65 2.85
CA GLN A 20 -7.54 -0.63 2.70
C GLN A 20 -7.22 -0.95 1.24
N TYR A 21 -8.17 -0.66 0.34
CA TYR A 21 -7.95 -0.83 -1.09
C TYR A 21 -6.80 0.03 -1.61
N ILE A 22 -6.76 1.31 -1.24
CA ILE A 22 -5.66 2.21 -1.63
C ILE A 22 -4.31 1.73 -1.10
N ILE A 23 -4.24 1.31 0.17
CA ILE A 23 -2.98 0.78 0.73
C ILE A 23 -2.57 -0.50 -0.01
N ASN A 24 -3.50 -1.38 -0.35
CA ASN A 24 -3.22 -2.59 -1.12
C ASN A 24 -2.61 -2.25 -2.50
N LEU A 25 -3.20 -1.29 -3.22
CA LEU A 25 -2.67 -0.81 -4.49
C LEU A 25 -1.25 -0.24 -4.36
N ARG A 26 -1.02 0.62 -3.36
CA ARG A 26 0.30 1.20 -3.08
C ARG A 26 1.35 0.12 -2.76
N VAL A 27 0.99 -0.87 -1.94
CA VAL A 27 1.88 -2.01 -1.62
C VAL A 27 2.19 -2.82 -2.87
N ASN A 28 1.22 -3.09 -3.74
CA ASN A 28 1.45 -3.83 -4.98
C ASN A 28 2.32 -3.05 -5.98
N TYR A 29 2.15 -1.73 -6.05
CA TYR A 29 3.05 -0.87 -6.83
C TYR A 29 4.48 -0.90 -6.27
N ALA A 30 4.64 -0.79 -4.94
CA ALA A 30 5.93 -0.88 -4.27
C ALA A 30 6.64 -2.22 -4.55
N LYS A 31 5.92 -3.35 -4.58
CA LYS A 31 6.49 -4.66 -4.95
C LYS A 31 7.13 -4.64 -6.34
N ASN A 32 6.55 -3.93 -7.30
CA ASN A 32 7.13 -3.79 -8.63
C ASN A 32 8.39 -2.92 -8.62
N LEU A 33 8.38 -1.82 -7.86
CA LEU A 33 9.55 -0.95 -7.72
C LEU A 33 10.72 -1.63 -7.01
N LEU A 34 10.44 -2.52 -6.04
CA LEU A 34 11.45 -3.26 -5.29
C LEU A 34 12.28 -4.22 -6.17
N LYS A 35 11.80 -4.57 -7.38
CA LYS A 35 12.56 -5.34 -8.37
C LYS A 35 13.71 -4.56 -8.99
N GLY A 36 13.73 -3.23 -8.83
CA GLY A 36 14.78 -2.36 -9.35
C GLY A 36 15.83 -1.96 -8.29
N ASN A 37 16.67 -1.00 -8.65
CA ASN A 37 17.78 -0.54 -7.79
C ASN A 37 17.44 0.64 -6.88
N LYS A 38 16.18 1.11 -6.85
CA LYS A 38 15.75 2.21 -5.99
C LYS A 38 15.94 1.87 -4.51
N SER A 39 16.25 2.90 -3.71
CA SER A 39 16.30 2.81 -2.25
C SER A 39 14.90 2.66 -1.66
N ILE A 40 14.81 2.15 -0.43
CA ILE A 40 13.52 1.94 0.25
C ILE A 40 12.80 3.27 0.52
N SER A 41 13.54 4.35 0.75
CA SER A 41 13.00 5.71 0.93
C SER A 41 12.37 6.25 -0.36
N GLU A 42 13.06 6.12 -1.51
CA GLU A 42 12.52 6.52 -2.81
C GLU A 42 11.24 5.74 -3.15
N ILE A 43 11.24 4.42 -2.89
CA ILE A 43 10.08 3.57 -3.14
C ILE A 43 8.88 3.99 -2.26
N ALA A 44 9.12 4.39 -1.01
CA ALA A 44 8.05 4.87 -0.13
C ALA A 44 7.35 6.10 -0.73
N VAL A 45 8.14 7.09 -1.17
CA VAL A 45 7.63 8.33 -1.78
C VAL A 45 6.89 8.03 -3.09
N GLU A 46 7.50 7.24 -3.97
CA GLU A 46 6.91 6.92 -5.28
C GLU A 46 5.65 6.06 -5.17
N SER A 47 5.56 5.24 -4.12
CA SER A 47 4.35 4.47 -3.80
C SER A 47 3.32 5.28 -2.99
N ALA A 48 3.49 6.60 -2.93
CA ALA A 48 2.59 7.55 -2.28
C ALA A 48 2.37 7.30 -0.78
N PHE A 49 3.37 6.75 -0.07
CA PHE A 49 3.36 6.73 1.38
C PHE A 49 3.87 8.07 1.93
N TYR A 50 3.29 8.48 3.07
CA TYR A 50 3.67 9.71 3.76
C TYR A 50 5.15 9.74 4.13
N ASP A 51 5.66 8.64 4.66
CA ASP A 51 7.07 8.45 4.99
C ASP A 51 7.49 6.98 4.87
N GLN A 52 8.79 6.74 5.03
CA GLN A 52 9.39 5.41 4.96
C GLN A 52 8.92 4.47 6.10
N SER A 53 8.69 4.99 7.31
CA SER A 53 8.26 4.19 8.46
C SER A 53 6.85 3.66 8.26
N HIS A 54 5.93 4.52 7.80
CA HIS A 54 4.57 4.17 7.42
C HIS A 54 4.57 3.15 6.28
N PHE A 55 5.41 3.35 5.26
CA PHE A 55 5.59 2.38 4.18
C PHE A 55 6.02 1.01 4.72
N ILE A 56 7.08 0.93 5.53
CA ILE A 56 7.60 -0.35 6.04
C ILE A 56 6.54 -1.06 6.87
N LYS A 57 5.82 -0.34 7.73
CA LYS A 57 4.74 -0.90 8.55
C LYS A 57 3.64 -1.50 7.67
N CYS A 58 3.05 -0.71 6.78
CA CYS A 58 1.97 -1.19 5.91
C CYS A 58 2.43 -2.30 4.97
N PHE A 59 3.63 -2.21 4.41
CA PHE A 59 4.16 -3.26 3.54
C PHE A 59 4.31 -4.57 4.29
N LYS A 60 4.82 -4.54 5.54
CA LYS A 60 4.91 -5.75 6.37
C LYS A 60 3.54 -6.30 6.73
N GLU A 61 2.58 -5.45 7.09
CA GLU A 61 1.20 -5.87 7.38
C GLU A 61 0.54 -6.59 6.19
N TYR A 62 0.77 -6.11 4.97
CA TYR A 62 0.15 -6.65 3.75
C TYR A 62 0.92 -7.80 3.09
N THR A 63 2.21 -7.97 3.38
CA THR A 63 3.07 -8.97 2.71
C THR A 63 3.71 -9.99 3.66
N GLY A 64 3.63 -9.76 4.97
CA GLY A 64 4.26 -10.59 6.01
C GLY A 64 5.75 -10.29 6.23
N VAL A 65 6.41 -9.54 5.35
CA VAL A 65 7.86 -9.26 5.43
C VAL A 65 8.18 -7.78 5.19
N THR A 66 9.33 -7.30 5.66
CA THR A 66 9.73 -5.91 5.41
C THR A 66 10.17 -5.71 3.95
N PRO A 67 10.07 -4.49 3.39
CA PRO A 67 10.54 -4.20 2.03
C PRO A 67 12.00 -4.61 1.78
N LYS A 68 12.87 -4.39 2.79
CA LYS A 68 14.29 -4.79 2.73
C LYS A 68 14.45 -6.30 2.61
N LYS A 69 13.65 -7.09 3.34
CA LYS A 69 13.68 -8.56 3.25
C LYS A 69 13.05 -9.05 1.94
N TYR A 70 12.07 -8.33 1.39
CA TYR A 70 11.42 -8.68 0.12
C TYR A 70 12.33 -8.44 -1.10
N LYS A 71 13.24 -7.46 -1.02
CA LYS A 71 14.17 -7.11 -2.10
C LYS A 71 15.35 -8.09 -2.25
N ASN A 72 15.72 -8.77 -1.15
CA ASN A 72 16.82 -9.73 -1.10
C ASN A 72 16.33 -11.13 -1.46
#